data_AF-A0A075I1N5-F1
#
_entry.id   AF-A0A075I1N5-F1
#
_cell.length_a   1.000
_cell.length_b   1.000
_cell.length_c   1.000
_cell.angle_alpha   90.00
_cell.angle_beta   90.00
_cell.angle_gamma   90.00
#
_symmetry.space_group_name_H-M   'P 1'
#
loop_
_entity.id
_entity.type
_entity.pdbx_description
1 polymer ?
#
loop_
_entity_poly.entity_id
_entity_poly.type
_entity_poly.pdbx_seq_one_letter_code
_entity_poly.pdbx_strand_id
1 'polypeptide(L)'
;MGLMLENSSHRLLEKGMPHHDAPSKDPKARIQILKNAGELKIPMTTGILVGIGENEREIIDSLFTIKKLHEQFQNIQEVILQNFEPKQDTRMKDHPSTPQQYFKRIVAMARIILPEMNIQIPPNLSPTNYNDFLDVGINDWGGISPITVDYVNPEFAWPQINTLENKCAEQSFELKARFPVYPKFIKMINPNLKEKIEKLSDNENYVRREFWR
;
A
#
# COMPACT_ATOMS: atom_id res chain seq x y z
N MET A 1 -4.23 -7.80 8.71
CA MET A 1 -5.50 -7.45 8.03
C MET A 1 -5.29 -6.15 7.27
N GLY A 2 -6.19 -5.76 6.35
CA GLY A 2 -6.02 -4.54 5.56
C GLY A 2 -7.32 -3.74 5.46
N LEU A 3 -7.21 -2.42 5.55
CA LEU A 3 -8.26 -1.47 5.21
C LEU A 3 -7.60 -0.18 4.69
N MET A 4 -7.80 0.14 3.42
CA MET A 4 -7.35 1.43 2.88
C MET A 4 -8.09 2.57 3.57
N LEU A 5 -7.40 3.63 3.99
CA LEU A 5 -8.07 4.86 4.41
C LEU A 5 -8.62 5.60 3.19
N GLU A 6 -7.89 5.52 2.07
CA GLU A 6 -8.16 6.16 0.77
C GLU A 6 -8.02 7.68 0.83
N ASN A 7 -8.80 8.33 1.71
CA ASN A 7 -8.65 9.73 2.05
C ASN A 7 -9.35 9.99 3.41
N SER A 8 -8.87 10.97 4.18
CA SER A 8 -9.47 11.39 5.46
C SER A 8 -10.54 12.48 5.34
N SER A 9 -10.69 13.08 4.15
CA SER A 9 -11.62 14.17 3.89
C SER A 9 -13.04 13.68 3.62
N HIS A 10 -14.02 14.31 4.28
CA HIS A 10 -15.44 14.09 3.99
C HIS A 10 -15.88 14.72 2.66
N ARG A 11 -15.09 15.64 2.07
CA ARG A 11 -15.40 16.27 0.79
C ARG A 11 -15.58 15.23 -0.33
N LEU A 12 -14.83 14.13 -0.27
CA LEU A 12 -14.93 13.08 -1.28
C LEU A 12 -16.27 12.33 -1.27
N LEU A 13 -17.09 12.50 -0.21
CA LEU A 13 -18.46 11.98 -0.12
C LEU A 13 -19.50 12.94 -0.72
N GLU A 14 -19.12 14.17 -1.09
CA GLU A 14 -20.06 15.13 -1.66
C GLU A 14 -20.59 14.68 -3.03
N LYS A 15 -21.73 15.23 -3.44
CA LYS A 15 -22.36 14.87 -4.72
C LYS A 15 -21.40 15.06 -5.90
N GLY A 16 -21.19 13.99 -6.65
CA GLY A 16 -20.30 13.97 -7.82
C GLY A 16 -18.83 13.68 -7.51
N MET A 17 -18.46 13.54 -6.23
CA MET A 17 -17.12 13.14 -5.82
C MET A 17 -16.97 11.61 -5.80
N PRO A 18 -15.73 11.07 -5.78
CA PRO A 18 -15.45 9.64 -5.96
C PRO A 18 -16.17 8.70 -4.99
N HIS A 19 -16.48 9.16 -3.78
CA HIS A 19 -17.07 8.34 -2.72
C HIS A 19 -18.56 8.63 -2.46
N HIS A 20 -19.21 9.49 -3.26
CA HIS A 20 -20.60 9.93 -3.04
C HIS A 20 -21.59 8.79 -2.80
N ASP A 21 -21.54 7.73 -3.62
CA ASP A 21 -22.45 6.58 -3.54
C ASP A 21 -21.78 5.37 -2.88
N ALA A 22 -20.72 5.60 -2.10
CA ALA A 22 -19.95 4.55 -1.46
C ALA A 22 -19.91 4.72 0.07
N PRO A 23 -21.00 4.38 0.80
CA PRO A 23 -21.06 4.53 2.25
C PRO A 23 -19.92 3.82 3.01
N SER A 24 -19.39 2.73 2.45
CA SER A 24 -18.23 2.00 2.99
C SER A 24 -16.92 2.79 2.93
N LYS A 25 -16.91 3.96 2.28
CA LYS A 25 -15.77 4.86 2.09
C LYS A 25 -15.83 6.07 3.03
N ASP A 26 -16.78 6.11 3.96
CA ASP A 26 -16.82 7.16 4.99
C ASP A 26 -15.50 7.15 5.80
N PRO A 27 -14.76 8.27 5.82
CA PRO A 27 -13.45 8.32 6.46
C PRO A 27 -13.53 8.17 7.98
N LYS A 28 -14.60 8.67 8.62
CA LYS A 28 -14.80 8.53 10.07
C LYS A 28 -14.97 7.06 10.45
N ALA A 29 -15.77 6.31 9.69
CA ALA A 29 -15.93 4.88 9.90
C ALA A 29 -14.62 4.11 9.67
N ARG A 30 -13.88 4.42 8.60
CA ARG A 30 -12.58 3.76 8.31
C ARG A 30 -11.53 4.05 9.38
N ILE A 31 -11.41 5.30 9.82
CA ILE A 31 -10.52 5.69 10.92
C ILE A 31 -10.92 4.96 12.21
N GLN A 32 -12.22 4.81 12.49
CA GLN A 32 -12.66 4.07 13.67
C GLN A 32 -12.27 2.59 13.61
N ILE A 33 -12.34 1.94 12.44
CA ILE A 33 -11.87 0.56 12.28
C ILE A 33 -10.37 0.46 12.54
N LEU A 34 -9.58 1.42 12.02
CA LEU A 34 -8.14 1.45 12.27
C LEU A 34 -7.81 1.64 13.77
N LYS A 35 -8.57 2.49 14.48
CA LYS A 35 -8.45 2.66 15.94
C LYS A 35 -8.77 1.37 16.69
N ASN A 36 -9.90 0.73 16.38
CA ASN A 36 -10.31 -0.53 17.00
C ASN A 36 -9.26 -1.63 16.78
N ALA A 37 -8.70 -1.73 15.57
CA ALA A 37 -7.63 -2.67 15.27
C ALA A 37 -6.34 -2.35 16.07
N GLY A 38 -6.06 -1.06 16.29
CA GLY A 38 -4.98 -0.58 17.15
C GLY A 38 -5.14 -0.98 18.60
N GLU A 39 -6.33 -0.77 19.19
CA GLU A 39 -6.67 -1.19 20.55
C GLU A 39 -6.52 -2.70 20.75
N LEU A 40 -6.89 -3.48 19.73
CA LEU A 40 -6.76 -4.95 19.72
C LEU A 40 -5.35 -5.44 19.32
N LYS A 41 -4.41 -4.53 19.02
CA LYS A 41 -3.04 -4.85 18.60
C LYS A 41 -2.99 -5.79 17.39
N ILE A 42 -3.87 -5.59 16.42
CA ILE A 42 -3.89 -6.37 15.17
C ILE A 42 -2.99 -5.67 14.14
N PRO A 43 -2.00 -6.35 13.53
CA PRO A 43 -1.24 -5.77 12.43
C PRO A 43 -2.13 -5.35 11.26
N MET A 44 -2.05 -4.08 10.88
CA MET A 44 -2.88 -3.47 9.85
C MET A 44 -2.05 -2.91 8.71
N THR A 45 -2.46 -3.23 7.49
CA THR A 45 -2.12 -2.47 6.28
C THR A 45 -3.20 -1.42 6.06
N THR A 46 -2.79 -0.20 5.73
CA THR A 46 -3.70 0.86 5.28
C THR A 46 -3.05 1.62 4.13
N GLY A 47 -3.60 2.78 3.74
CA GLY A 47 -3.09 3.52 2.60
C GLY A 47 -4.03 4.59 2.09
N ILE A 48 -3.59 5.30 1.07
CA ILE A 48 -4.37 6.33 0.37
C ILE A 48 -4.45 6.03 -1.12
N LEU A 49 -5.54 6.49 -1.73
CA LEU A 49 -5.67 6.56 -3.18
C LEU A 49 -5.18 7.94 -3.63
N VAL A 50 -4.49 7.97 -4.77
CA VAL A 50 -3.90 9.19 -5.33
C VAL A 50 -4.47 9.39 -6.73
N GLY A 51 -4.86 10.62 -7.06
CA GLY A 51 -5.43 10.98 -8.36
C GLY A 51 -6.90 10.64 -8.52
N ILE A 52 -7.66 10.58 -7.43
CA ILE A 52 -9.13 10.39 -7.49
C ILE A 52 -9.90 11.71 -7.50
N GLY A 53 -9.23 12.85 -7.29
CA GLY A 53 -9.85 14.18 -7.20
C GLY A 53 -9.65 14.86 -5.83
N GLU A 54 -8.76 14.30 -5.02
CA GLU A 54 -8.23 14.93 -3.81
C GLU A 54 -7.36 16.15 -4.13
N ASN A 55 -7.20 17.03 -3.16
CA ASN A 55 -6.19 18.08 -3.20
C ASN A 55 -4.97 17.72 -2.32
N GLU A 56 -3.87 18.48 -2.46
CA GLU A 56 -2.61 18.20 -1.74
C GLU A 56 -2.76 18.25 -0.21
N ARG A 57 -3.59 19.16 0.31
CA ARG A 57 -3.85 19.25 1.75
C ARG A 57 -4.54 17.98 2.25
N GLU A 58 -5.48 17.44 1.50
CA GLU A 58 -6.19 16.20 1.87
C GLU A 58 -5.26 14.98 1.85
N ILE A 59 -4.28 14.93 0.93
CA ILE A 59 -3.22 13.91 0.97
C ILE A 59 -2.43 14.02 2.27
N ILE A 60 -1.94 15.22 2.56
CA ILE A 60 -1.13 15.49 3.76
C ILE A 60 -1.90 15.15 5.04
N ASP A 61 -3.14 15.62 5.16
CA ASP A 61 -4.00 15.35 6.31
C ASP A 61 -4.26 13.84 6.48
N SER A 62 -4.40 13.11 5.39
CA SER A 62 -4.57 11.65 5.41
C SER A 62 -3.31 10.93 5.88
N LEU A 63 -2.13 11.35 5.41
CA LEU A 63 -0.83 10.80 5.86
C LEU A 63 -0.59 11.11 7.34
N PHE A 64 -0.89 12.32 7.82
CA PHE A 64 -0.79 12.66 9.24
C PHE A 64 -1.83 11.92 10.10
N THR A 65 -3.01 11.63 9.55
CA THR A 65 -4.00 10.78 10.23
C THR A 65 -3.44 9.37 10.45
N ILE A 66 -2.85 8.77 9.42
CA ILE A 66 -2.18 7.46 9.53
C ILE A 66 -1.01 7.54 10.51
N LYS A 67 -0.19 8.59 10.44
CA LYS A 67 0.94 8.82 11.35
C LYS A 67 0.50 8.79 12.82
N LYS A 68 -0.51 9.60 13.16
CA LYS A 68 -1.04 9.69 14.54
C LYS A 68 -1.57 8.35 15.04
N LEU A 69 -2.28 7.60 14.19
CA LEU A 69 -2.75 6.27 14.55
C LEU A 69 -1.58 5.30 14.81
N HIS A 70 -0.55 5.33 13.95
CA HIS A 70 0.63 4.51 14.15
C HIS A 70 1.40 4.92 15.41
N GLU A 71 1.62 6.21 15.66
CA GLU A 71 2.27 6.72 16.88
C GLU A 71 1.53 6.25 18.15
N GLN A 72 0.19 6.22 18.11
CA GLN A 72 -0.63 5.80 19.24
C GLN A 72 -0.62 4.28 19.47
N PHE A 73 -0.71 3.47 18.41
CA PHE A 73 -0.99 2.03 18.54
C PHE A 73 0.14 1.10 18.07
N GLN A 74 1.08 1.62 17.26
CA GLN A 74 2.25 0.91 16.73
C GLN A 74 1.91 -0.40 15.97
N ASN A 75 0.70 -0.52 15.43
CA ASN A 75 0.20 -1.74 14.76
C ASN A 75 0.05 -1.59 13.23
N ILE A 76 0.22 -0.39 12.67
CA ILE A 76 0.23 -0.20 11.21
C ILE A 76 1.59 -0.67 10.67
N GLN A 77 1.58 -1.67 9.80
CA GLN A 77 2.81 -2.28 9.25
C GLN A 77 3.21 -1.72 7.89
N GLU A 78 2.27 -1.13 7.17
CA GLU A 78 2.41 -0.77 5.77
C GLU A 78 1.40 0.32 5.39
N VAL A 79 1.86 1.23 4.53
CA VAL A 79 1.05 2.27 3.90
C VAL A 79 1.16 2.12 2.39
N ILE A 80 0.04 1.72 1.79
CA ILE A 80 -0.11 1.61 0.34
C ILE A 80 -0.42 2.99 -0.23
N LEU A 81 0.36 3.41 -1.21
CA LEU A 81 0.04 4.53 -2.08
C LEU A 81 -0.36 3.92 -3.42
N GLN A 82 -1.62 4.08 -3.81
CA GLN A 82 -2.12 3.51 -5.05
C GLN A 82 -2.61 4.63 -5.96
N ASN A 83 -1.99 4.74 -7.12
CA ASN A 83 -2.45 5.63 -8.18
C ASN A 83 -3.77 5.13 -8.77
N PHE A 84 -4.63 6.08 -9.10
CA PHE A 84 -5.88 5.84 -9.79
C PHE A 84 -5.66 5.57 -11.29
N GLU A 85 -6.36 4.53 -11.77
CA GLU A 85 -6.53 4.21 -13.18
C GLU A 85 -8.04 4.09 -13.46
N PRO A 86 -8.56 4.76 -14.51
CA PRO A 86 -9.98 4.72 -14.84
C PRO A 86 -10.45 3.32 -15.24
N LYS A 87 -11.69 2.99 -14.86
CA LYS A 87 -12.35 1.72 -15.18
C LYS A 87 -13.62 1.98 -15.96
N GLN A 88 -13.80 1.28 -17.07
CA GLN A 88 -14.91 1.50 -18.02
C GLN A 88 -16.30 1.37 -17.36
N ASP A 89 -16.45 0.45 -16.42
CA ASP A 89 -17.73 0.17 -15.73
C ASP A 89 -17.97 1.04 -14.48
N THR A 90 -17.25 2.16 -14.34
CA THR A 90 -17.38 3.06 -13.21
C THR A 90 -17.80 4.46 -13.64
N ARG A 91 -18.36 5.23 -12.71
CA ARG A 91 -18.67 6.66 -12.94
C ARG A 91 -17.44 7.51 -13.23
N MET A 92 -16.25 7.02 -12.90
CA MET A 92 -14.97 7.70 -13.11
C MET A 92 -14.23 7.21 -14.36
N LYS A 93 -14.90 6.53 -15.30
CA LYS A 93 -14.29 6.03 -16.54
C LYS A 93 -13.61 7.11 -17.38
N ASP A 94 -14.13 8.34 -17.33
CA ASP A 94 -13.62 9.49 -18.08
C ASP A 94 -12.69 10.38 -17.22
N HIS A 95 -12.42 9.98 -15.98
CA HIS A 95 -11.45 10.66 -15.12
C HIS A 95 -10.02 10.31 -15.58
N PRO A 96 -9.10 11.28 -15.68
CA PRO A 96 -7.74 10.99 -16.11
C PRO A 96 -7.04 10.03 -15.14
N SER A 97 -6.17 9.18 -15.67
CA SER A 97 -5.24 8.43 -14.85
C SER A 97 -4.29 9.37 -14.10
N THR A 98 -3.72 8.89 -13.00
CA THR A 98 -2.86 9.70 -12.15
C THR A 98 -1.57 10.08 -12.88
N PRO A 99 -1.24 11.37 -13.02
CA PRO A 99 0.02 11.77 -13.62
C PRO A 99 1.21 11.23 -12.82
N GLN A 100 2.15 10.60 -13.49
CA GLN A 100 3.26 9.94 -12.80
C GLN A 100 4.09 10.88 -11.93
N GLN A 101 4.37 12.10 -12.40
CA GLN A 101 5.13 13.08 -11.61
C GLN A 101 4.39 13.53 -10.35
N TYR A 102 3.06 13.63 -10.44
CA TYR A 102 2.22 13.88 -9.27
C TYR A 102 2.34 12.73 -8.27
N PHE A 103 2.23 11.49 -8.74
CA PHE A 103 2.32 10.31 -7.87
C PHE A 103 3.70 10.18 -7.19
N LYS A 104 4.81 10.34 -7.93
CA LYS A 104 6.17 10.36 -7.36
C LYS A 104 6.33 11.39 -6.26
N ARG A 105 5.77 12.59 -6.45
CA ARG A 105 5.77 13.64 -5.42
C ARG A 105 4.99 13.21 -4.17
N ILE A 106 3.85 12.55 -4.32
CA ILE A 106 3.10 11.99 -3.18
C ILE A 106 3.91 10.93 -2.44
N VAL A 107 4.59 10.03 -3.18
CA VAL A 107 5.47 8.99 -2.58
C VAL A 107 6.60 9.62 -1.77
N ALA A 108 7.31 10.61 -2.34
CA ALA A 108 8.36 11.33 -1.64
C ALA A 108 7.85 12.01 -0.36
N MET A 109 6.68 12.68 -0.44
CA MET A 109 6.06 13.30 0.74
C MET A 109 5.67 12.27 1.80
N ALA A 110 5.13 11.12 1.40
CA ALA A 110 4.78 10.04 2.32
C ALA A 110 6.01 9.50 3.04
N ARG A 111 7.13 9.26 2.33
CA ARG A 111 8.40 8.84 2.95
C ARG A 111 8.90 9.87 3.97
N ILE A 112 8.82 11.16 3.68
CA ILE A 112 9.23 12.23 4.62
C ILE A 112 8.33 12.26 5.86
N ILE A 113 7.01 12.15 5.69
CA ILE A 113 6.06 12.22 6.81
C ILE A 113 6.12 10.95 7.68
N LEU A 114 6.32 9.79 7.05
CA LEU A 114 6.28 8.44 7.64
C LEU A 114 7.63 7.71 7.47
N PRO A 115 8.74 8.22 8.03
CA PRO A 115 10.09 7.70 7.74
C PRO A 115 10.27 6.23 8.09
N GLU A 116 9.63 5.76 9.17
CA GLU A 116 9.76 4.39 9.71
C GLU A 116 8.82 3.37 9.04
N MET A 117 7.95 3.81 8.14
CA MET A 117 6.87 2.96 7.60
C MET A 117 7.32 2.24 6.33
N ASN A 118 6.78 1.04 6.11
CA ASN A 118 6.85 0.43 4.79
C ASN A 118 5.90 1.14 3.84
N ILE A 119 6.46 1.72 2.77
CA ILE A 119 5.71 2.45 1.74
C ILE A 119 5.63 1.54 0.52
N GLN A 120 4.40 1.12 0.21
CA GLN A 120 4.09 0.20 -0.87
C GLN A 120 3.47 0.95 -2.05
N ILE A 121 3.86 0.59 -3.27
CA ILE A 121 3.08 0.93 -4.48
C ILE A 121 2.79 -0.33 -5.31
N PRO A 122 1.67 -0.37 -6.05
CA PRO A 122 1.40 -1.46 -7.00
C PRO A 122 2.32 -1.34 -8.23
N PRO A 123 3.11 -2.36 -8.56
CA PRO A 123 4.17 -2.26 -9.57
C PRO A 123 3.61 -2.34 -10.99
N ASN A 124 2.48 -3.05 -11.16
CA ASN A 124 1.75 -3.16 -12.42
C ASN A 124 1.13 -1.84 -12.90
N LEU A 125 0.86 -0.90 -11.98
CA LEU A 125 0.33 0.43 -12.32
C LEU A 125 1.43 1.45 -12.63
N SER A 126 2.70 1.05 -12.62
CA SER A 126 3.84 1.92 -12.94
C SER A 126 5.00 1.15 -13.62
N PRO A 127 4.73 0.45 -14.74
CA PRO A 127 5.62 -0.61 -15.25
C PRO A 127 6.94 -0.12 -15.86
N THR A 128 7.10 1.18 -16.11
CA THR A 128 8.26 1.75 -16.82
C THR A 128 9.22 2.53 -15.93
N ASN A 129 8.92 2.68 -14.63
CA ASN A 129 9.61 3.66 -13.77
C ASN A 129 9.97 3.10 -12.39
N TYR A 130 10.27 1.80 -12.29
CA TYR A 130 10.62 1.16 -11.02
C TYR A 130 11.75 1.88 -10.28
N ASN A 131 12.83 2.19 -11.00
CA ASN A 131 14.00 2.90 -10.48
C ASN A 131 13.61 4.24 -9.83
N ASP A 132 12.79 5.02 -10.51
CA ASP A 132 12.37 6.32 -9.99
C ASP A 132 11.55 6.20 -8.70
N PHE A 133 10.78 5.12 -8.51
CA PHE A 133 10.00 4.91 -7.28
C PHE A 133 10.85 4.44 -6.10
N LEU A 134 11.87 3.62 -6.37
CA LEU A 134 12.90 3.29 -5.38
C LEU A 134 13.63 4.56 -4.92
N ASP A 135 14.01 5.44 -5.85
CA ASP A 135 14.69 6.71 -5.55
C ASP A 135 13.85 7.65 -4.67
N VAL A 136 12.53 7.70 -4.87
CA VAL A 136 11.64 8.53 -4.04
C VAL A 136 11.20 7.85 -2.73
N GLY A 137 11.68 6.63 -2.47
CA GLY A 137 11.65 6.03 -1.15
C GLY A 137 10.53 5.02 -0.91
N ILE A 138 10.02 4.32 -1.93
CA ILE A 138 9.29 3.07 -1.65
C ILE A 138 10.26 2.02 -1.08
N ASN A 139 9.72 1.03 -0.39
CA ASN A 139 10.49 -0.15 -0.01
C ASN A 139 9.68 -1.45 -0.12
N ASP A 140 8.50 -1.40 -0.75
CA ASP A 140 7.66 -2.57 -0.97
C ASP A 140 6.91 -2.47 -2.31
N TRP A 141 6.93 -3.55 -3.09
CA TRP A 141 6.23 -3.67 -4.37
C TRP A 141 4.85 -4.33 -4.24
N GLY A 142 4.39 -4.62 -3.03
CA GLY A 142 3.10 -5.24 -2.78
C GLY A 142 2.95 -6.65 -3.32
N GLY A 143 1.70 -7.02 -3.57
CA GLY A 143 1.37 -8.33 -4.14
C GLY A 143 1.85 -8.42 -5.58
N ILE A 144 2.56 -9.50 -5.91
CA ILE A 144 2.96 -9.86 -7.27
C ILE A 144 2.60 -11.33 -7.45
N SER A 145 1.98 -11.68 -8.58
CA SER A 145 1.60 -13.06 -8.87
C SER A 145 2.00 -13.45 -10.28
N PRO A 146 2.79 -14.51 -10.48
CA PRO A 146 3.09 -15.03 -11.82
C PRO A 146 1.96 -15.91 -12.39
N ILE A 147 0.93 -16.23 -11.59
CA ILE A 147 -0.09 -17.24 -11.94
C ILE A 147 -1.49 -16.63 -12.03
N THR A 148 -1.77 -15.59 -11.25
CA THR A 148 -3.11 -14.98 -11.17
C THR A 148 -3.11 -13.60 -11.79
N VAL A 149 -4.27 -13.13 -12.24
CA VAL A 149 -4.46 -11.72 -12.59
C VAL A 149 -4.55 -10.85 -11.34
N ASP A 150 -4.40 -9.53 -11.49
CA ASP A 150 -4.83 -8.57 -10.48
C ASP A 150 -6.36 -8.47 -10.53
N TYR A 151 -7.05 -8.87 -9.45
CA TYR A 151 -8.51 -8.79 -9.40
C TYR A 151 -9.05 -7.37 -9.22
N VAL A 152 -8.21 -6.42 -8.79
CA VAL A 152 -8.55 -5.00 -8.66
C VAL A 152 -8.29 -4.27 -9.97
N ASN A 153 -7.18 -4.59 -10.63
CA ASN A 153 -6.77 -3.98 -11.91
C ASN A 153 -6.45 -5.04 -12.98
N PRO A 154 -7.44 -5.83 -13.44
CA PRO A 154 -7.21 -6.94 -14.36
C PRO A 154 -6.61 -6.54 -15.70
N GLU A 155 -6.72 -5.26 -16.08
CA GLU A 155 -6.14 -4.68 -17.29
C GLU A 155 -4.61 -4.47 -17.17
N PHE A 156 -4.05 -4.58 -15.96
CA PHE A 156 -2.65 -4.32 -15.66
C PHE A 156 -1.98 -5.61 -15.16
N ALA A 157 -1.28 -6.30 -16.08
CA ALA A 157 -0.58 -7.54 -15.78
C ALA A 157 0.52 -7.34 -14.72
N TRP A 158 0.70 -8.33 -13.85
CA TRP A 158 1.81 -8.34 -12.91
C TRP A 158 3.16 -8.35 -13.65
N PRO A 159 4.17 -7.64 -13.14
CA PRO A 159 5.51 -7.75 -13.67
C PRO A 159 6.10 -9.13 -13.39
N GLN A 160 7.05 -9.55 -14.21
CA GLN A 160 7.84 -10.74 -13.94
C GLN A 160 8.75 -10.48 -12.74
N ILE A 161 8.85 -11.44 -11.82
CA ILE A 161 9.68 -11.32 -10.61
C ILE A 161 11.14 -10.99 -10.97
N ASN A 162 11.69 -11.64 -11.99
CA ASN A 162 13.05 -11.39 -12.48
C ASN A 162 13.24 -9.95 -12.98
N THR A 163 12.21 -9.31 -13.53
CA THR A 163 12.28 -7.89 -13.93
C THR A 163 12.45 -6.99 -12.72
N LEU A 164 11.65 -7.21 -11.67
CA LEU A 164 11.75 -6.43 -10.44
C LEU A 164 13.07 -6.68 -9.71
N GLU A 165 13.54 -7.93 -9.67
CA GLU A 165 14.82 -8.28 -9.07
C GLU A 165 15.98 -7.54 -9.74
N ASN A 166 16.03 -7.57 -11.08
CA ASN A 166 17.06 -6.85 -11.84
C ASN A 166 17.00 -5.33 -11.58
N LYS A 167 15.80 -4.75 -11.54
CA LYS A 167 15.61 -3.31 -11.27
C LYS A 167 16.02 -2.91 -9.86
N CYS A 168 15.74 -3.74 -8.87
CA CYS A 168 16.24 -3.53 -7.51
C CYS A 168 17.77 -3.61 -7.47
N ALA A 169 18.36 -4.62 -8.11
CA ALA A 169 19.80 -4.83 -8.14
C ALA A 169 20.56 -3.70 -8.85
N GLU A 170 20.00 -3.12 -9.93
CA GLU A 170 20.54 -1.93 -10.61
C GLU A 170 20.75 -0.75 -9.65
N GLN A 171 19.96 -0.66 -8.58
CA GLN A 171 20.04 0.37 -7.54
C GLN A 171 20.61 -0.13 -6.21
N SER A 172 21.30 -1.28 -6.21
CA SER A 172 21.89 -1.89 -5.00
C SER A 172 20.86 -2.28 -3.93
N PHE A 173 19.59 -2.50 -4.31
CA PHE A 173 18.57 -3.11 -3.46
C PHE A 173 18.45 -4.62 -3.70
N GLU A 174 18.06 -5.35 -2.67
CA GLU A 174 17.74 -6.77 -2.74
C GLU A 174 16.22 -6.96 -2.71
N LEU A 175 15.67 -7.73 -3.66
CA LEU A 175 14.27 -8.13 -3.64
C LEU A 175 14.07 -9.31 -2.68
N LYS A 176 13.28 -9.10 -1.63
CA LYS A 176 12.89 -10.16 -0.69
C LYS A 176 11.38 -10.38 -0.72
N ALA A 177 10.94 -11.64 -0.79
CA ALA A 177 9.55 -11.96 -0.54
C ALA A 177 9.27 -11.98 0.97
N ARG A 178 8.16 -11.35 1.37
CA ARG A 178 7.69 -11.32 2.76
C ARG A 178 6.39 -12.09 2.92
N PHE A 179 6.08 -12.45 4.16
CA PHE A 179 4.75 -12.91 4.54
C PHE A 179 3.74 -11.73 4.53
N PRO A 180 2.42 -12.01 4.59
CA PRO A 180 1.40 -10.96 4.75
C PRO A 180 1.58 -10.10 6.02
N VAL A 181 2.31 -10.61 7.00
CA VAL A 181 2.77 -9.87 8.18
C VAL A 181 4.26 -9.57 8.05
N TYR A 182 4.65 -8.31 8.29
CA TYR A 182 6.07 -7.93 8.24
C TYR A 182 6.86 -8.51 9.42
N PRO A 183 8.18 -8.75 9.26
CA PRO A 183 9.05 -9.31 10.31
C PRO A 183 8.83 -8.70 11.70
N LYS A 184 8.79 -7.36 11.79
CA LYS A 184 8.58 -6.58 13.03
C LYS A 184 7.26 -6.93 13.76
N PHE A 185 6.26 -7.41 13.04
CA PHE A 185 4.90 -7.63 13.50
C PHE A 185 4.58 -9.12 13.72
N ILE A 186 5.49 -10.05 13.40
CA ILE A 186 5.29 -11.50 13.61
C ILE A 186 4.97 -11.81 15.07
N LYS A 187 5.53 -11.08 16.04
CA LYS A 187 5.23 -11.24 17.47
C LYS A 187 3.77 -10.93 17.85
N MET A 188 3.01 -10.29 16.98
CA MET A 188 1.62 -9.89 17.22
C MET A 188 0.60 -10.90 16.68
N ILE A 189 1.05 -11.96 16.01
CA ILE A 189 0.17 -12.98 15.43
C ILE A 189 0.05 -14.20 16.35
N ASN A 190 -0.96 -15.03 16.11
CA ASN A 190 -1.19 -16.25 16.90
C ASN A 190 0.04 -17.21 16.85
N PRO A 191 0.42 -17.85 17.96
CA PRO A 191 1.58 -18.75 18.02
C PRO A 191 1.58 -19.87 16.96
N ASN A 192 0.42 -20.44 16.64
CA ASN A 192 0.32 -21.50 15.63
C ASN A 192 0.64 -20.99 14.22
N LEU A 193 0.31 -19.72 13.93
CA LEU A 193 0.69 -19.09 12.67
C LEU A 193 2.17 -18.71 12.67
N LYS A 194 2.69 -18.23 13.80
CA LYS A 194 4.12 -17.94 13.98
C LYS A 194 5.00 -19.15 13.70
N GLU A 195 4.66 -20.32 14.27
CA GLU A 195 5.41 -21.56 14.05
C GLU A 195 5.43 -21.97 12.56
N LYS A 196 4.33 -21.75 11.84
CA LYS A 196 4.26 -22.03 10.39
C LYS A 196 5.12 -21.06 9.58
N ILE A 197 5.12 -19.78 9.95
CA ILE A 197 5.97 -18.76 9.32
C ILE A 197 7.45 -19.09 9.55
N GLU A 198 7.85 -19.43 10.77
CA GLU A 198 9.23 -19.78 11.13
C GLU A 198 9.78 -20.93 10.27
N LYS A 199 8.95 -21.95 9.98
CA LYS A 199 9.33 -23.08 9.11
C LYS A 199 9.66 -22.66 7.68
N LEU A 200 9.15 -21.53 7.20
CA LEU A 200 9.34 -21.02 5.84
C LEU A 200 10.24 -19.76 5.81
N SER A 201 10.68 -19.30 6.98
CA SER A 201 11.42 -18.05 7.14
C SER A 201 12.93 -18.23 7.02
N ASP A 202 13.62 -17.21 6.54
CA ASP A 202 15.06 -17.05 6.70
C ASP A 202 15.41 -16.44 8.08
N ASN A 203 16.70 -16.13 8.29
CA ASN A 203 17.19 -15.57 9.55
C ASN A 203 16.69 -14.14 9.84
N GLU A 204 16.12 -13.46 8.84
CA GLU A 204 15.56 -12.11 8.94
C GLU A 204 14.03 -12.12 9.02
N ASN A 205 13.42 -13.31 9.02
CA ASN A 205 11.98 -13.57 8.96
C ASN A 205 11.29 -13.18 7.64
N TYR A 206 12.04 -13.17 6.54
CA TYR A 206 11.48 -13.14 5.18
C TYR A 206 11.27 -14.56 4.66
N VAL A 207 10.51 -14.72 3.58
CA VAL A 207 10.27 -16.04 2.98
C VAL A 207 11.57 -16.54 2.36
N ARG A 208 12.00 -17.75 2.73
CA ARG A 208 13.22 -18.32 2.14
C ARG A 208 13.10 -18.43 0.62
N ARG A 209 14.20 -18.15 -0.06
CA ARG A 209 14.30 -18.00 -1.51
C ARG A 209 13.74 -19.20 -2.28
N GLU A 210 13.90 -20.41 -1.77
CA GLU A 210 13.41 -21.64 -2.39
C GLU A 210 11.88 -21.78 -2.44
N PHE A 211 11.11 -20.95 -1.73
CA PHE A 211 9.63 -21.03 -1.71
C PHE A 211 8.91 -20.01 -2.58
N TRP A 212 9.62 -19.05 -3.17
CA TRP A 212 9.01 -18.00 -3.99
C TRP A 212 9.74 -17.77 -5.31
N ARG A 213 10.71 -18.64 -5.62
CA ARG A 213 11.38 -18.73 -6.91
C ARG A 213 10.89 -19.91 -7.73
#